data_AF-A0A7Y2FDM9-F1
#
_entry.id   AF-A0A7Y2FDM9-F1
#
_cell.length_a   1.000
_cell.length_b   1.000
_cell.length_c   1.000
_cell.angle_alpha   90.00
_cell.angle_beta   90.00
_cell.angle_gamma   90.00
#
_symmetry.space_group_name_H-M   'P 1'
#
loop_
_entity.id
_entity.type
_entity.pdbx_description
1 polymer ?
#
loop_
_entity_poly.entity_id
_entity_poly.type
_entity_poly.pdbx_seq_one_letter_code
_entity_poly.pdbx_strand_id
1 'polypeptide(L)'
;MEILKQLGLESNNPGAYFGHGQWSQTTDAGQINATNPATGETIASVNGASAADYERIVETAHKVFAEWRTVPAPRRGEAVRLCTDALRRNKDALGSLVSLEMGKIKAEGDGEVQEMIDIGDFAVGQSRMLYGKTMHSERPQHRMYE
;
A
#
# COMPACT_ATOMS: atom_id res chain seq x y z
N MET A 1 -19.98 -3.38 -12.75
CA MET A 1 -19.55 -4.57 -11.99
C MET A 1 -19.64 -4.26 -10.50
N GLU A 2 -20.30 -5.12 -9.72
CA GLU A 2 -20.56 -4.88 -8.29
C GLU A 2 -19.27 -4.70 -7.47
N ILE A 3 -18.23 -5.50 -7.77
CA ILE A 3 -16.94 -5.44 -7.08
C ILE A 3 -16.21 -4.10 -7.26
N LEU A 4 -16.32 -3.46 -8.44
CA LEU A 4 -15.67 -2.16 -8.69
C LEU A 4 -16.30 -1.08 -7.81
N LYS A 5 -17.63 -1.07 -7.69
CA LYS A 5 -18.34 -0.13 -6.81
C LYS A 5 -17.98 -0.35 -5.34
N GLN A 6 -17.89 -1.61 -4.90
CA GLN A 6 -17.50 -1.96 -3.53
C GLN A 6 -16.08 -1.44 -3.20
N LEU A 7 -15.17 -1.49 -4.18
CA LEU A 7 -13.80 -0.99 -4.04
C LEU A 7 -13.65 0.51 -4.34
N GLY A 8 -14.75 1.22 -4.64
CA GLY A 8 -14.71 2.65 -4.97
C GLY A 8 -14.05 2.97 -6.31
N LEU A 9 -14.04 2.03 -7.24
CA LEU A 9 -13.49 2.19 -8.58
C LEU A 9 -14.56 2.65 -9.57
N GLU A 10 -14.18 3.59 -10.43
CA GLU A 10 -14.99 4.13 -11.52
C GLU A 10 -14.56 3.54 -12.86
N SER A 11 -15.22 3.95 -13.96
CA SER A 11 -14.83 3.52 -15.31
C SER A 11 -13.49 4.10 -15.74
N ASN A 12 -13.14 5.30 -15.26
CA ASN A 12 -11.83 5.93 -15.44
C ASN A 12 -11.33 6.43 -14.09
N ASN A 13 -10.13 6.04 -13.69
CA ASN A 13 -9.59 6.28 -12.36
C ASN A 13 -8.32 7.14 -12.43
N PRO A 14 -8.05 8.00 -11.44
CA PRO A 14 -6.77 8.72 -11.37
C PRO A 14 -5.63 7.76 -11.02
N GLY A 15 -4.51 7.82 -11.75
CA GLY A 15 -3.34 6.95 -11.51
C GLY A 15 -2.32 7.47 -10.51
N ALA A 16 -2.56 8.64 -9.90
CA ALA A 16 -1.65 9.25 -8.93
C ALA A 16 -2.41 9.80 -7.72
N TYR A 17 -1.85 9.60 -6.52
CA TYR A 17 -2.40 10.06 -5.24
C TYR A 17 -1.38 10.94 -4.51
N PHE A 18 -1.80 12.12 -4.06
CA PHE A 18 -0.94 13.12 -3.42
C PHE A 18 -1.04 13.13 -1.89
N GLY A 19 -1.81 12.23 -1.29
CA GLY A 19 -2.09 12.26 0.15
C GLY A 19 -3.33 13.09 0.51
N HIS A 20 -3.79 12.96 1.75
CA HIS A 20 -4.93 13.71 2.31
C HIS A 20 -6.21 13.71 1.45
N GLY A 21 -6.50 12.59 0.77
CA GLY A 21 -7.69 12.45 -0.08
C GLY A 21 -7.56 13.13 -1.45
N GLN A 22 -6.39 13.64 -1.82
CA GLN A 22 -6.16 14.30 -3.10
C GLN A 22 -5.64 13.33 -4.16
N TRP A 23 -6.41 13.15 -5.23
CA TRP A 23 -6.02 12.40 -6.42
C TRP A 23 -5.63 13.34 -7.57
N SER A 24 -4.73 12.89 -8.44
CA SER A 24 -4.35 13.61 -9.65
C SER A 24 -5.54 13.86 -10.56
N GLN A 25 -5.56 15.02 -11.20
CA GLN A 25 -6.54 15.39 -12.22
C GLN A 25 -5.93 15.35 -13.64
N THR A 26 -4.70 14.84 -13.77
CA THR A 26 -4.04 14.65 -15.05
C THR A 26 -4.83 13.68 -15.92
N THR A 27 -5.07 14.06 -17.18
CA THR A 27 -5.81 13.25 -18.17
C THR A 27 -5.06 13.09 -19.49
N ASP A 28 -3.93 13.77 -19.66
CA ASP A 28 -3.16 13.85 -20.91
C ASP A 28 -1.81 13.10 -20.86
N ALA A 29 -1.46 12.49 -19.72
CA ALA A 29 -0.26 11.65 -19.56
C ALA A 29 -0.47 10.19 -20.01
N GLY A 30 -1.37 9.97 -20.97
CA GLY A 30 -1.77 8.65 -21.44
C GLY A 30 -2.79 7.97 -20.53
N GLN A 31 -3.44 6.94 -21.06
CA GLN A 31 -4.43 6.14 -20.34
C GLN A 31 -4.04 4.66 -20.43
N ILE A 32 -4.10 3.98 -19.30
CA ILE A 32 -3.84 2.55 -19.17
C ILE A 32 -5.19 1.84 -19.08
N ASN A 33 -5.46 0.92 -19.99
CA ASN A 33 -6.68 0.11 -19.97
C ASN A 33 -6.40 -1.20 -19.25
N ALA A 34 -7.10 -1.44 -18.14
CA ALA A 34 -7.10 -2.72 -17.46
C ALA A 34 -8.02 -3.68 -18.23
N THR A 35 -7.48 -4.80 -18.70
CA THR A 35 -8.21 -5.77 -19.51
C THR A 35 -8.33 -7.10 -18.79
N ASN A 36 -9.46 -7.77 -18.94
CA ASN A 36 -9.65 -9.12 -18.44
C ASN A 36 -8.96 -10.10 -19.39
N PRO A 37 -7.92 -10.84 -18.97
CA PRO A 37 -7.19 -11.73 -19.85
C PRO A 37 -8.00 -12.96 -20.31
N ALA A 38 -9.08 -13.32 -19.60
CA ALA A 38 -9.95 -14.43 -19.97
C ALA A 38 -10.95 -14.07 -21.08
N THR A 39 -11.35 -12.81 -21.20
CA THR A 39 -12.36 -12.36 -22.19
C THR A 39 -11.83 -11.37 -23.22
N GLY A 40 -10.72 -10.68 -22.92
CA GLY A 40 -10.19 -9.57 -23.70
C GLY A 40 -10.94 -8.24 -23.50
N GLU A 41 -11.99 -8.22 -22.68
CA GLU A 41 -12.79 -7.02 -22.44
C GLU A 41 -12.07 -6.04 -21.50
N THR A 42 -12.31 -4.73 -21.69
CA THR A 42 -11.80 -3.70 -20.77
C THR A 42 -12.62 -3.67 -19.48
N ILE A 43 -11.94 -3.75 -18.34
CA ILE A 43 -12.55 -3.70 -17.00
C ILE A 43 -12.82 -2.24 -16.61
N ALA A 44 -11.79 -1.41 -16.68
CA ALA A 44 -11.77 0.02 -16.41
C ALA A 44 -10.49 0.63 -17.00
N SER A 45 -10.33 1.94 -16.90
CA SER A 45 -9.10 2.63 -17.26
C SER A 45 -8.53 3.44 -16.10
N VAL A 46 -7.23 3.74 -16.21
CA VAL A 46 -6.47 4.55 -15.26
C VAL A 46 -5.71 5.62 -16.03
N ASN A 47 -5.88 6.90 -15.67
CA ASN A 47 -5.08 7.99 -16.23
C ASN A 47 -3.64 7.86 -15.72
N GLY A 48 -2.67 7.90 -16.62
CA GLY A 48 -1.25 7.87 -16.28
C GLY A 48 -0.84 9.06 -15.40
N ALA A 49 0.18 8.86 -14.57
CA ALA A 49 0.80 9.95 -13.82
C ALA A 49 1.75 10.74 -14.73
N SER A 50 1.61 12.07 -14.76
CA SER A 50 2.57 12.93 -15.48
C SER A 50 3.90 13.01 -14.74
N ALA A 51 4.94 13.52 -15.42
CA ALA A 51 6.19 13.88 -14.76
C ALA A 51 5.98 14.90 -13.62
N ALA A 52 5.05 15.85 -13.79
CA ALA A 52 4.71 16.81 -12.74
C ALA A 52 4.00 16.16 -11.55
N ASP A 53 3.14 15.17 -11.78
CA ASP A 53 2.51 14.38 -10.72
C ASP A 53 3.55 13.61 -9.92
N TYR A 54 4.53 13.01 -10.62
CA TYR A 54 5.65 12.32 -9.99
C TYR A 54 6.44 13.24 -9.06
N GLU A 55 6.88 14.41 -9.55
CA GLU A 55 7.63 15.37 -8.73
C GLU A 55 6.83 15.78 -7.49
N ARG A 56 5.52 16.03 -7.65
CA ARG A 56 4.63 16.36 -6.53
C ARG A 56 4.51 15.23 -5.51
N ILE A 57 4.41 13.98 -5.95
CA ILE A 57 4.36 12.81 -5.06
C ILE A 57 5.67 12.71 -4.27
N VAL A 58 6.81 12.81 -4.94
CA VAL A 58 8.15 12.70 -4.32
C VAL A 58 8.37 13.81 -3.30
N GLU A 59 8.08 15.06 -3.65
CA GLU A 59 8.18 16.18 -2.71
C GLU A 59 7.29 15.99 -1.49
N THR A 60 6.06 15.52 -1.69
CA THR A 60 5.11 15.28 -0.60
C THR A 60 5.58 14.14 0.30
N ALA A 61 6.05 13.04 -0.29
CA ALA A 61 6.59 11.89 0.45
C ALA A 61 7.79 12.29 1.30
N HIS A 62 8.73 13.09 0.78
CA HIS A 62 9.87 13.59 1.53
C HIS A 62 9.48 14.46 2.73
N LYS A 63 8.51 15.37 2.53
CA LYS A 63 7.98 16.23 3.61
C LYS A 63 7.34 15.39 4.71
N VAL A 64 6.45 14.47 4.34
CA VAL A 64 5.75 13.59 5.31
C VAL A 64 6.73 12.65 6.01
N PHE A 65 7.76 12.15 5.32
CA PHE A 65 8.75 11.26 5.93
C PHE A 65 9.52 11.91 7.08
N ALA A 66 9.82 13.22 6.98
CA ALA A 66 10.49 13.96 8.05
C ALA A 66 9.71 13.91 9.37
N GLU A 67 8.39 13.92 9.32
CA GLU A 67 7.50 13.75 10.47
C GLU A 67 7.34 12.26 10.83
N TRP A 68 7.03 11.41 9.85
CA TRP A 68 6.75 9.98 10.05
C TRP A 68 7.91 9.22 10.69
N ARG A 69 9.15 9.57 10.36
CA ARG A 69 10.33 8.92 10.95
C ARG A 69 10.47 9.15 12.45
N THR A 70 9.83 10.19 12.99
CA THR A 70 9.82 10.50 14.43
C THR A 70 8.70 9.76 15.19
N VAL A 71 7.75 9.16 14.47
CA VAL A 71 6.65 8.38 15.07
C VAL A 71 7.22 7.10 15.70
N PRO A 72 6.95 6.83 16.99
CA PRO A 72 7.44 5.63 17.66
C PRO A 72 7.05 4.35 16.92
N ALA A 73 7.97 3.39 16.84
CA ALA A 73 7.75 2.15 16.09
C ALA A 73 6.43 1.43 16.44
N PRO A 74 6.03 1.28 17.73
CA PRO A 74 4.74 0.68 18.06
C PRO A 74 3.52 1.43 17.51
N ARG A 75 3.58 2.76 17.40
CA ARG A 75 2.51 3.57 16.78
C ARG A 75 2.47 3.42 15.26
N ARG A 76 3.64 3.23 14.62
CA ARG A 76 3.70 2.85 13.21
C ARG A 76 3.08 1.47 12.97
N GLY A 77 3.33 0.52 13.89
CA GLY A 77 2.67 -0.78 13.90
C GLY A 77 1.15 -0.67 13.96
N GLU A 78 0.59 0.22 14.79
CA GLU A 78 -0.86 0.45 14.83
C GLU A 78 -1.42 0.95 13.49
N ALA A 79 -0.71 1.83 12.78
CA ALA A 79 -1.12 2.25 11.44
C ALA A 79 -1.15 1.06 10.45
N VAL A 80 -0.15 0.18 10.50
CA VAL A 80 -0.13 -1.06 9.70
C VAL A 80 -1.32 -1.95 10.06
N ARG A 81 -1.63 -2.13 11.35
CA ARG A 81 -2.78 -2.92 11.82
C ARG A 81 -4.11 -2.42 11.23
N LEU A 82 -4.30 -1.10 11.17
CA LEU A 82 -5.50 -0.49 10.58
C LEU A 82 -5.61 -0.76 9.07
N CYS A 83 -4.48 -0.71 8.34
CA CYS A 83 -4.43 -1.12 6.94
C CYS A 83 -4.76 -2.61 6.77
N THR A 84 -4.20 -3.46 7.62
CA THR A 84 -4.48 -4.90 7.65
C THR A 84 -5.95 -5.21 7.89
N ASP A 85 -6.60 -4.50 8.83
CA ASP A 85 -8.05 -4.64 9.05
C ASP A 85 -8.86 -4.21 7.83
N ALA A 86 -8.42 -3.18 7.10
CA ALA A 86 -9.07 -2.77 5.87
C ALA A 86 -8.94 -3.82 4.76
N LEU A 87 -7.79 -4.47 4.64
CA LEU A 87 -7.58 -5.61 3.74
C LEU A 87 -8.51 -6.77 4.11
N ARG A 88 -8.61 -7.14 5.39
CA ARG A 88 -9.53 -8.21 5.85
C ARG A 88 -10.97 -7.93 5.46
N ARG A 89 -11.46 -6.70 5.70
CA ARG A 89 -12.84 -6.31 5.36
C ARG A 89 -13.14 -6.40 3.87
N ASN A 90 -12.12 -6.24 3.03
CA ASN A 90 -12.27 -6.22 1.57
C ASN A 90 -11.64 -7.42 0.88
N LYS A 91 -11.25 -8.47 1.62
CA LYS A 91 -10.45 -9.58 1.10
C LYS A 91 -11.09 -10.21 -0.13
N ASP A 92 -12.38 -10.53 -0.03
CA ASP A 92 -13.10 -11.19 -1.11
C ASP A 92 -13.19 -10.33 -2.39
N ALA A 93 -13.50 -9.03 -2.24
CA ALA A 93 -13.58 -8.10 -3.35
C ALA A 93 -12.20 -7.87 -4.01
N LEU A 94 -11.15 -7.70 -3.20
CA LEU A 94 -9.78 -7.54 -3.68
C LEU A 94 -9.28 -8.82 -4.39
N GLY A 95 -9.49 -10.00 -3.80
CA GLY A 95 -9.11 -11.27 -4.43
C GLY A 95 -9.89 -11.53 -5.72
N SER A 96 -11.15 -11.10 -5.79
CA SER A 96 -11.94 -11.14 -7.04
C SER A 96 -11.37 -10.19 -8.09
N LEU A 97 -10.95 -8.99 -7.71
CA LEU A 97 -10.32 -8.03 -8.61
C LEU A 97 -8.98 -8.55 -9.15
N VAL A 98 -8.13 -9.11 -8.28
CA VAL A 98 -6.86 -9.74 -8.69
C VAL A 98 -7.12 -10.86 -9.70
N SER A 99 -8.12 -11.72 -9.45
CA SER A 99 -8.49 -12.77 -10.39
C SER A 99 -9.00 -12.20 -11.72
N LEU A 100 -9.82 -11.13 -11.67
CA LEU A 100 -10.41 -10.49 -12.84
C LEU A 100 -9.37 -9.82 -13.75
N GLU A 101 -8.41 -9.10 -13.17
CA GLU A 101 -7.42 -8.31 -13.92
C GLU A 101 -6.16 -9.11 -14.27
N MET A 102 -5.62 -9.91 -13.34
CA MET A 102 -4.39 -10.68 -13.58
C MET A 102 -4.67 -12.07 -14.16
N GLY A 103 -5.90 -12.59 -14.05
CA GLY A 103 -6.30 -13.86 -14.65
C GLY A 103 -5.96 -15.12 -13.85
N LYS A 104 -5.43 -14.99 -12.63
CA LYS A 104 -5.22 -16.14 -11.74
C LYS A 104 -6.54 -16.65 -11.17
N ILE A 105 -6.57 -17.90 -10.71
CA ILE A 105 -7.79 -18.45 -10.08
C ILE A 105 -8.13 -17.67 -8.81
N LYS A 106 -9.43 -17.56 -8.51
CA LYS A 106 -9.95 -16.81 -7.35
C LYS A 106 -9.26 -17.19 -6.02
N ALA A 107 -8.99 -18.48 -5.81
CA ALA A 107 -8.29 -18.95 -4.61
C ALA A 107 -6.88 -18.36 -4.46
N GLU A 108 -6.13 -18.16 -5.57
CA GLU A 108 -4.83 -17.51 -5.54
C GLU A 108 -4.95 -16.00 -5.31
N GLY A 109 -5.97 -15.35 -5.90
CA GLY A 109 -6.27 -13.94 -5.63
C GLY A 109 -6.60 -13.69 -4.15
N ASP A 110 -7.40 -14.56 -3.53
CA ASP A 110 -7.67 -14.51 -2.09
C ASP A 110 -6.44 -14.83 -1.24
N GLY A 111 -5.59 -15.74 -1.72
CA GLY A 111 -4.31 -16.08 -1.11
C GLY A 111 -3.36 -14.88 -1.06
N GLU A 112 -3.22 -14.15 -2.16
CA GLU A 112 -2.36 -12.97 -2.24
C GLU A 112 -2.80 -11.86 -1.26
N VAL A 113 -4.10 -11.59 -1.15
CA VAL A 113 -4.60 -10.64 -0.15
C VAL A 113 -4.42 -11.18 1.27
N GLN A 114 -4.49 -12.49 1.48
CA GLN A 114 -4.18 -13.11 2.76
C GLN A 114 -2.71 -12.93 3.14
N GLU A 115 -1.77 -13.08 2.20
CA GLU A 115 -0.34 -12.85 2.46
C GLU A 115 -0.09 -11.40 2.91
N MET A 116 -0.78 -10.42 2.30
CA MET A 116 -0.73 -9.02 2.74
C MET A 116 -1.29 -8.83 4.16
N ILE A 117 -2.31 -9.59 4.54
CA ILE A 117 -2.88 -9.56 5.88
C ILE A 117 -1.87 -10.13 6.89
N ASP A 118 -1.30 -11.28 6.59
CA ASP A 118 -0.40 -12.02 7.47
C ASP A 118 0.93 -11.27 7.70
N ILE A 119 1.51 -10.69 6.65
CA ILE A 119 2.71 -9.85 6.80
C ILE A 119 2.42 -8.59 7.61
N GLY A 120 1.21 -8.05 7.50
CA GLY A 120 0.75 -6.92 8.30
C GLY A 120 0.71 -7.26 9.80
N ASP A 121 0.11 -8.39 10.17
CA ASP A 121 0.09 -8.87 11.55
C ASP A 121 1.49 -9.14 12.10
N PHE A 122 2.33 -9.78 11.30
CA PHE A 122 3.73 -10.00 11.66
C PHE A 122 4.45 -8.67 11.91
N ALA A 123 4.27 -7.68 11.04
CA ALA A 123 4.87 -6.35 11.18
C ALA A 123 4.39 -5.61 12.44
N VAL A 124 3.14 -5.81 12.88
CA VAL A 124 2.63 -5.26 14.15
C VAL A 124 3.44 -5.80 15.34
N GLY A 125 3.71 -7.11 15.37
CA GLY A 125 4.60 -7.71 16.37
C GLY A 125 6.01 -7.14 16.29
N GLN A 126 6.58 -7.11 15.09
CA GLN A 126 7.93 -6.60 14.85
C GLN A 126 8.10 -5.13 15.22
N SER A 127 7.04 -4.33 15.15
CA SER A 127 7.06 -2.91 15.56
C SER A 127 7.46 -2.70 17.02
N ARG A 128 7.32 -3.73 17.87
CA ARG A 128 7.74 -3.76 19.28
C ARG A 128 9.08 -4.46 19.51
N MET A 129 9.65 -5.05 18.46
CA MET A 129 10.87 -5.87 18.51
C MET A 129 12.03 -5.27 17.70
N LEU A 130 11.95 -3.98 17.33
CA LEU A 130 13.04 -3.23 16.71
C LEU A 130 14.10 -2.85 17.77
N TYR A 131 14.67 -3.86 18.42
CA TYR A 131 15.69 -3.71 19.44
C TYR A 131 17.06 -3.44 18.82
N GLY A 132 17.89 -2.68 19.53
CA GLY A 132 19.33 -2.62 19.30
C GLY A 132 20.07 -3.54 20.29
N LYS A 133 21.39 -3.66 20.13
CA LYS A 133 22.24 -4.38 21.07
C LYS A 133 22.83 -3.41 22.10
N THR A 134 22.86 -3.83 23.37
CA THR A 134 23.64 -3.17 24.42
C THR A 134 24.77 -4.10 24.83
N MET A 135 26.00 -3.60 24.79
CA MET A 135 27.21 -4.39 25.07
C MET A 135 28.02 -3.76 26.21
N HIS A 136 28.73 -4.61 26.95
CA HIS A 136 29.65 -4.15 27.99
C HIS A 136 30.87 -3.48 27.35
N SER A 137 31.20 -2.28 27.82
CA SER A 137 32.45 -1.64 27.44
C SER A 137 33.56 -2.01 28.41
N GLU A 138 34.78 -2.16 27.90
CA GLU A 138 36.00 -2.25 28.70
C GLU A 138 36.34 -0.94 29.44
N ARG A 139 35.77 0.19 28.99
CA ARG A 139 36.06 1.52 29.55
C ARG A 139 35.20 1.77 30.80
N PRO A 140 35.77 2.27 31.91
CA PRO A 140 35.01 2.60 33.11
C PRO A 140 33.86 3.56 32.82
N GLN A 141 32.68 3.27 33.40
CA GLN A 141 31.45 4.07 33.26
C GLN A 141 30.98 4.29 31.81
N HIS A 142 31.38 3.44 30.86
CA HIS A 142 30.99 3.53 29.46
C HIS A 142 30.06 2.37 29.05
N ARG A 143 29.08 2.65 28.18
CA ARG A 143 28.18 1.65 27.58
C ARG A 143 28.19 1.80 26.07
N MET A 144 28.12 0.67 25.37
CA MET A 144 28.03 0.64 23.91
C MET A 144 26.61 0.28 23.49
N TYR A 145 26.07 1.07 22.57
CA TYR A 145 24.78 0.85 21.91
C TYR A 145 25.03 0.78 20.40
N GLU A 146 24.32 -0.11 19.71
CA GLU A 146 24.20 -0.13 18.24
C GLU A 146 23.14 0.86 17.76
#